data_AF-A0A936Y0H5-F1
#
_entry.id   AF-A0A936Y0H5-F1
#
_cell.length_a   1.000
_cell.length_b   1.000
_cell.length_c   1.000
_cell.angle_alpha   90.00
_cell.angle_beta   90.00
_cell.angle_gamma   90.00
#
_symmetry.space_group_name_H-M   'P 1'
#
loop_
_entity.id
_entity.type
_entity.pdbx_description
1 polymer ?
#
loop_
_entity_poly.entity_id
_entity_poly.type
_entity_poly.pdbx_seq_one_letter_code
_entity_poly.pdbx_strand_id
1 'polypeptide(L)'
;MIEPFLITEKINEVRNEMKRNGLWKNESPAWVKVFDKRTSISGEYFCDWLQFVYLPNRMQDAENRQMIIEKSYIVPQVMKFFGSDIKKGKLLQLLIELDALS
;
A
#
# COMPACT_ATOMS: atom_id res chain seq x y z
N MET A 1 -7.59 -9.67 17.83
CA MET A 1 -6.45 -8.75 18.00
C MET A 1 -5.43 -9.17 16.97
N ILE A 2 -5.21 -8.38 15.92
CA ILE A 2 -4.26 -8.74 14.86
C ILE A 2 -2.86 -8.44 15.39
N GLU A 3 -1.93 -9.38 15.21
CA GLU A 3 -0.56 -9.20 15.69
C GLU A 3 0.19 -8.21 14.78
N PRO A 4 0.78 -7.12 15.32
CA PRO A 4 1.53 -6.12 14.53
C PRO A 4 2.65 -6.71 13.66
N PHE A 5 3.16 -7.87 14.07
CA PHE A 5 4.14 -8.65 13.32
C PHE A 5 3.61 -9.09 11.94
N LEU A 6 2.36 -9.55 11.84
CA LEU A 6 1.76 -10.03 10.59
C LEU A 6 1.59 -8.90 9.56
N ILE A 7 1.23 -7.69 10.01
CA ILE A 7 1.13 -6.52 9.15
C ILE A 7 2.51 -6.15 8.60
N THR A 8 3.54 -6.16 9.47
CA THR A 8 4.91 -5.86 9.08
C THR A 8 5.46 -6.88 8.07
N GLU A 9 5.23 -8.17 8.28
CA GLU A 9 5.60 -9.21 7.32
C GLU A 9 4.90 -9.00 5.97
N LYS A 10 3.60 -8.74 5.98
CA LYS A 10 2.84 -8.52 4.76
C LYS A 10 3.31 -7.28 4.00
N ILE A 11 3.64 -6.19 4.70
CA ILE A 11 4.24 -4.99 4.09
C ILE A 11 5.58 -5.32 3.43
N ASN A 12 6.40 -6.18 4.03
CA ASN A 12 7.68 -6.60 3.45
C ASN A 12 7.46 -7.47 2.19
N GLU A 13 6.46 -8.33 2.17
CA GLU A 13 6.08 -9.08 0.96
C GLU A 13 5.65 -8.15 -0.17
N VAL A 14 4.77 -7.18 0.12
CA VAL A 14 4.35 -6.15 -0.87
C VAL A 14 5.57 -5.41 -1.42
N ARG A 15 6.47 -4.94 -0.54
CA ARG A 15 7.72 -4.26 -0.93
C ARG A 15 8.55 -5.13 -1.87
N ASN A 16 8.76 -6.39 -1.53
CA ASN A 16 9.57 -7.30 -2.33
C ASN A 16 8.94 -7.56 -3.71
N GLU A 17 7.61 -7.69 -3.76
CA GLU A 17 6.90 -7.86 -5.02
C GLU A 17 6.94 -6.59 -5.88
N MET A 18 6.79 -5.40 -5.29
CA MET A 18 6.97 -4.13 -6.01
C MET A 18 8.38 -4.00 -6.60
N LYS A 19 9.42 -4.39 -5.84
CA LYS A 19 10.81 -4.41 -6.34
C LYS A 19 10.98 -5.37 -7.51
N ARG A 20 10.43 -6.59 -7.42
CA ARG A 20 10.49 -7.59 -8.50
C ARG A 20 9.83 -7.10 -9.79
N ASN A 21 8.77 -6.32 -9.67
CA ASN A 21 8.04 -5.74 -10.81
C ASN A 21 8.62 -4.40 -11.30
N GLY A 22 9.73 -3.92 -10.73
CA GLY A 22 10.33 -2.62 -11.08
C GLY A 22 9.48 -1.40 -10.71
N LEU A 23 8.50 -1.58 -9.80
CA LEU A 23 7.58 -0.54 -9.35
C LEU A 23 8.09 0.23 -8.12
N TRP A 24 9.13 -0.31 -7.46
CA TRP A 24 9.74 0.29 -6.29
C TRP A 24 10.73 1.39 -6.69
N LYS A 25 10.56 2.59 -6.14
CA LYS A 25 11.47 3.73 -6.34
C LYS A 25 12.41 3.89 -5.15
N ASN A 26 13.59 4.44 -5.36
CA ASN A 26 14.53 4.70 -4.25
C ASN A 26 14.30 6.07 -3.62
N GLU A 27 13.73 7.01 -4.36
CA GLU A 27 13.55 8.40 -3.95
C GLU A 27 12.07 8.76 -3.87
N SER A 28 11.71 9.46 -2.79
CA SER A 28 10.36 9.97 -2.61
C SER A 28 10.11 11.18 -3.50
N PRO A 29 9.07 11.16 -4.35
CA PRO A 29 8.68 12.31 -5.16
C PRO A 29 8.34 13.53 -4.31
N ALA A 30 8.56 14.74 -4.85
CA ALA A 30 8.27 15.99 -4.14
C ALA A 30 6.80 16.12 -3.71
N TRP A 31 5.86 15.58 -4.52
CA TRP A 31 4.43 15.65 -4.23
C TRP A 31 4.05 14.90 -2.94
N VAL A 32 4.79 13.86 -2.56
CA VAL A 32 4.51 13.08 -1.34
C VAL A 32 4.62 13.97 -0.10
N LYS A 33 5.55 14.93 -0.10
CA LYS A 33 5.77 15.85 1.04
C LYS A 33 4.61 16.83 1.25
N VAL A 34 3.81 17.07 0.21
CA VAL A 34 2.64 17.97 0.24
C VAL A 34 1.33 17.21 0.09
N PHE A 35 1.37 15.87 0.25
CA PHE A 35 0.19 15.03 0.09
C PHE A 35 -0.85 15.32 1.19
N ASP A 36 -2.04 15.76 0.78
CA ASP A 36 -3.23 15.84 1.63
C ASP A 36 -4.08 14.57 1.41
N LYS A 37 -4.57 13.96 2.51
CA LYS A 37 -5.49 12.80 2.49
C LYS A 37 -6.74 13.02 1.62
N ARG A 38 -7.14 14.27 1.36
CA ARG A 38 -8.27 14.63 0.47
C ARG A 38 -7.93 14.54 -1.02
N THR A 39 -6.67 14.32 -1.36
CA THR A 39 -6.19 14.26 -2.74
C THR A 39 -6.54 12.91 -3.35
N SER A 40 -7.35 12.91 -4.41
CA SER A 40 -7.58 11.71 -5.22
C SER A 40 -6.29 11.33 -5.95
N ILE A 41 -5.82 10.10 -5.74
CA ILE A 41 -4.64 9.57 -6.42
C ILE A 41 -5.00 9.22 -7.87
N SER A 42 -4.27 9.78 -8.83
CA SER A 42 -4.31 9.34 -10.23
C SER A 42 -3.46 8.08 -10.42
N GLY A 43 -3.74 7.30 -11.47
CA GLY A 43 -3.12 5.98 -11.64
C GLY A 43 -1.62 5.98 -11.85
N GLU A 44 -1.08 7.06 -12.41
CA GLU A 44 0.36 7.24 -12.57
C GLU A 44 1.10 7.39 -11.23
N TYR A 45 0.43 7.92 -10.19
CA TYR A 45 1.01 8.09 -8.86
C TYR A 45 0.64 6.99 -7.89
N PHE A 46 -0.12 5.96 -8.31
CA PHE A 46 -0.59 4.92 -7.40
C PHE A 46 0.55 4.16 -6.73
N CYS A 47 1.58 3.77 -7.48
CA CYS A 47 2.73 3.05 -6.92
C CYS A 47 3.54 3.93 -5.96
N ASP A 48 3.67 5.21 -6.27
CA ASP A 48 4.37 6.19 -5.43
C ASP A 48 3.59 6.44 -4.12
N TRP A 49 2.28 6.59 -4.22
CA TRP A 49 1.39 6.69 -3.05
C TRP A 49 1.44 5.43 -2.20
N LEU A 50 1.35 4.26 -2.83
CA LEU A 50 1.42 2.98 -2.14
C LEU A 50 2.72 2.87 -1.34
N GLN A 51 3.85 3.14 -2.00
CA GLN A 51 5.17 3.01 -1.40
C GLN A 51 5.44 4.03 -0.29
N PHE A 52 5.18 5.32 -0.55
CA PHE A 52 5.68 6.39 0.31
C PHE A 52 4.65 6.95 1.27
N VAL A 53 3.37 6.62 1.09
CA VAL A 53 2.28 7.10 1.96
C VAL A 53 1.58 5.93 2.63
N TYR A 54 1.01 5.01 1.84
CA TYR A 54 0.17 3.95 2.38
C TYR A 54 0.94 2.97 3.28
N LEU A 55 2.01 2.35 2.75
CA LEU A 55 2.76 1.33 3.51
C LEU A 55 3.38 1.88 4.81
N PRO A 56 4.03 3.05 4.83
CA PRO A 56 4.56 3.62 6.07
C PRO A 56 3.47 3.93 7.11
N ASN A 57 2.34 4.49 6.68
CA ASN A 57 1.22 4.76 7.58
C ASN A 57 0.66 3.46 8.18
N ARG A 58 0.51 2.40 7.38
CA ARG A 58 0.06 1.10 7.88
C ARG A 58 1.02 0.47 8.90
N MET A 59 2.32 0.62 8.69
CA MET A 59 3.33 0.15 9.63
C MET A 59 3.21 0.89 10.97
N GLN A 60 3.05 2.22 10.93
CA GLN A 60 2.87 3.05 12.11
C GLN A 60 1.56 2.75 12.86
N ASP A 61 0.45 2.53 12.14
CA ASP A 61 -0.85 2.17 12.73
C ASP A 61 -0.75 0.83 13.51
N ALA A 62 -0.07 -0.16 12.90
CA ALA A 62 0.15 -1.48 13.49
C ALA A 62 0.99 -1.39 14.78
N GLU A 63 2.08 -0.61 14.76
CA GLU A 63 2.95 -0.41 15.92
C GLU A 63 2.22 0.29 17.07
N ASN A 64 1.40 1.30 16.77
CA ASN A 64 0.66 2.06 17.78
C ASN A 64 -0.62 1.37 18.27
N ARG A 65 -0.95 0.17 17.76
CA ARG A 65 -2.20 -0.56 18.04
C ARG A 65 -3.44 0.31 17.88
N GLN A 66 -3.39 1.33 17.02
CA GLN A 66 -4.56 2.14 16.74
C GLN A 66 -5.52 1.27 15.94
N MET A 67 -6.80 1.25 16.33
CA MET A 67 -7.82 0.72 15.43
C MET A 67 -7.74 1.55 14.16
N ILE A 68 -7.62 0.87 13.02
CA ILE A 68 -7.70 1.47 11.71
C ILE A 68 -9.15 1.95 11.53
N ILE A 69 -9.44 3.16 12.02
CA ILE A 69 -10.79 3.75 12.01
C ILE A 69 -11.13 4.23 10.60
N GLU A 70 -10.13 4.63 9.80
CA GLU A 70 -10.29 4.91 8.38
C GLU A 70 -10.03 3.62 7.58
N LYS A 71 -11.12 2.96 7.17
CA LYS A 71 -11.08 1.97 6.08
C LYS A 71 -10.61 2.68 4.80
N SER A 72 -9.31 2.89 4.67
CA SER A 72 -8.68 3.19 3.39
C SER A 72 -8.83 1.93 2.55
N TYR A 73 -9.97 1.82 1.86
CA TYR A 73 -10.26 0.72 0.95
C TYR A 73 -9.24 0.75 -0.18
N ILE A 74 -8.13 0.04 0.02
CA ILE A 74 -7.09 -0.07 -0.98
C ILE A 74 -7.56 -0.98 -2.11
N VAL A 75 -8.41 -1.98 -1.80
CA VAL A 75 -8.90 -2.97 -2.76
C VAL A 75 -9.56 -2.35 -4.00
N PRO A 76 -10.52 -1.40 -3.91
CA PRO A 76 -11.07 -0.74 -5.10
C PRO A 76 -10.02 0.00 -5.93
N GLN A 77 -9.02 0.62 -5.28
CA GLN A 77 -7.95 1.34 -5.98
C GLN A 77 -7.02 0.35 -6.69
N VAL A 78 -6.61 -0.72 -6.02
CA VAL A 78 -5.75 -1.76 -6.57
C VAL A 78 -6.45 -2.51 -7.72
N MET A 79 -7.74 -2.79 -7.60
CA MET A 79 -8.53 -3.37 -8.69
C MET A 79 -8.60 -2.42 -9.90
N LYS A 80 -8.79 -1.11 -9.67
CA LYS A 80 -8.79 -0.10 -10.73
C LYS A 80 -7.44 -0.01 -11.45
N PHE A 81 -6.32 -0.17 -10.74
CA PHE A 81 -4.98 0.03 -11.30
C PHE A 81 -4.27 -1.24 -11.78
N PHE A 82 -4.54 -2.39 -11.17
CA PHE A 82 -3.89 -3.66 -11.48
C PHE A 82 -4.85 -4.76 -11.93
N GLY A 83 -6.17 -4.57 -11.86
CA GLY A 83 -7.16 -5.62 -12.12
C GLY A 83 -7.10 -6.25 -13.52
N SER A 84 -6.51 -5.56 -14.50
CA SER A 84 -6.32 -6.07 -15.87
C SER A 84 -4.89 -6.54 -16.17
N ASP A 85 -3.93 -6.32 -15.27
CA ASP A 85 -2.51 -6.65 -15.49
C ASP A 85 -2.14 -7.97 -14.80
N ILE A 86 -2.23 -9.06 -15.57
CA ILE A 86 -1.94 -10.43 -15.10
C ILE A 86 -0.54 -10.53 -14.48
N LYS A 87 0.45 -9.74 -14.95
CA LYS A 87 1.81 -9.76 -14.41
C LYS A 87 1.89 -9.22 -12.98
N LYS A 88 0.89 -8.46 -12.54
CA LYS A 88 0.79 -7.88 -11.20
C LYS A 88 -0.23 -8.59 -10.31
N GLY A 89 -0.74 -9.75 -10.74
CA GLY A 89 -1.74 -10.52 -9.98
C GLY A 89 -1.29 -10.85 -8.55
N LYS A 90 -0.01 -11.17 -8.35
CA LYS A 90 0.55 -11.42 -7.02
C LYS A 90 0.60 -10.15 -6.15
N LEU A 91 0.96 -9.00 -6.72
CA LEU A 91 0.94 -7.73 -6.00
C LEU A 91 -0.49 -7.35 -5.59
N LEU A 92 -1.46 -7.55 -6.47
CA LEU A 92 -2.89 -7.37 -6.18
C LEU A 92 -3.32 -8.25 -5.00
N GLN A 93 -2.98 -9.55 -5.03
CA GLN A 93 -3.28 -10.48 -3.96
C GLN A 93 -2.70 -10.00 -2.62
N LEU A 94 -1.41 -9.65 -2.59
CA LEU A 94 -0.73 -9.19 -1.36
C LEU A 94 -1.37 -7.92 -0.78
N LEU A 95 -1.87 -7.00 -1.63
CA LEU A 95 -2.53 -5.79 -1.18
C LEU A 95 -3.94 -6.04 -0.64
N ILE A 96 -4.68 -7.02 -1.20
CA ILE A 96 -5.96 -7.47 -0.66
C ILE A 96 -5.74 -8.14 0.71
N GLU A 97 -4.73 -9.01 0.82
CA GLU A 97 -4.39 -9.67 2.08
C GLU A 97 -3.98 -8.65 3.15
N LEU A 98 -3.22 -7.61 2.79
CA LEU A 98 -2.86 -6.53 3.70
C LEU A 98 -4.09 -5.74 4.19
N ASP A 99 -5.07 -5.48 3.32
CA ASP A 99 -6.34 -4.83 3.70
C ASP A 99 -7.17 -5.70 4.66
N ALA A 100 -7.16 -7.02 4.46
CA ALA A 100 -7.86 -7.96 5.34
C ALA A 100 -7.22 -8.11 6.73
N LEU A 101 -5.93 -7.77 6.87
CA LEU A 101 -5.22 -7.72 8.14
C LEU A 101 -5.41 -6.39 8.90
N SER A 102 -6.20 -5.45 8.34
CA SER A 102 -6.42 -4.11 8.88
C SER A 102 -7.72 -3.99 9.68
#